data_AF-A0A2X1QJ13-F1
#
_entry.id   AF-A0A2X1QJ13-F1
#
_cell.length_a   1.000
_cell.length_b   1.000
_cell.length_c   1.000
_cell.angle_alpha   90.00
_cell.angle_beta   90.00
_cell.angle_gamma   90.00
#
_symmetry.space_group_name_H-M   'P 1'
#
loop_
_entity.id
_entity.type
_entity.pdbx_description
1 polymer ?
#
loop_
_entity_poly.entity_id
_entity_poly.type
_entity_poly.pdbx_seq_one_letter_code
_entity_poly.pdbx_strand_id
1 'polypeptide(L)'
;MALPVAAPLASGFAASAEETLPEAWQRLFIGPWALPAPPWGSVWLDKESVLFGDSTLALRQWMRENGIALEADGNEPEDHFGTVLLLAAWLCETEQDALFAQLLACTCCRGPGVS
;
A
#
# COMPACT_ATOMS: atom_id res chain seq x y z
N MET A 1 -21.67 -8.63 -10.55
CA MET A 1 -21.44 -9.54 -9.41
C MET A 1 -21.26 -8.66 -8.17
N ALA A 2 -22.22 -8.67 -7.23
CA ALA A 2 -22.11 -7.84 -6.03
C ALA A 2 -21.13 -8.51 -5.05
N LEU A 3 -20.08 -7.78 -4.64
CA LEU A 3 -19.13 -8.25 -3.63
C LEU A 3 -19.87 -8.32 -2.28
N PRO A 4 -20.07 -9.51 -1.68
CA PRO A 4 -20.89 -9.67 -0.48
C PRO A 4 -20.32 -8.92 0.75
N VAL A 5 -19.03 -8.55 0.70
CA VAL A 5 -18.36 -7.76 1.74
C VAL A 5 -18.64 -6.25 1.65
N ALA A 6 -19.14 -5.75 0.50
CA ALA A 6 -19.27 -4.31 0.27
C ALA A 6 -20.38 -3.66 1.11
N ALA A 7 -21.49 -4.36 1.34
CA ALA A 7 -22.63 -3.83 2.10
C ALA A 7 -22.33 -3.53 3.58
N PRO A 8 -21.69 -4.42 4.37
CA PRO A 8 -21.31 -4.10 5.74
C PRO A 8 -20.22 -3.01 5.80
N LEU A 9 -19.30 -2.97 4.85
CA LEU A 9 -18.28 -1.91 4.77
C LEU A 9 -18.90 -0.54 4.49
N ALA A 10 -19.80 -0.45 3.50
CA ALA A 10 -20.49 0.80 3.18
C ALA A 10 -21.28 1.34 4.37
N SER A 11 -21.92 0.46 5.13
CA SER A 11 -22.64 0.83 6.36
C SER A 11 -21.68 1.31 7.44
N GLY A 12 -20.51 0.68 7.58
CA GLY A 12 -19.46 1.12 8.49
C GLY A 12 -18.89 2.50 8.13
N PHE A 13 -18.64 2.76 6.84
CA PHE A 13 -18.14 4.06 6.38
C PHE A 13 -19.16 5.19 6.53
N ALA A 14 -20.46 4.88 6.48
CA ALA A 14 -21.53 5.85 6.68
C ALA A 14 -21.88 6.07 8.16
N ALA A 15 -21.32 5.28 9.08
CA ALA A 15 -21.58 5.42 10.50
C ALA A 15 -21.01 6.75 11.03
N SER A 16 -21.79 7.46 11.84
CA SER A 16 -21.31 8.67 12.50
C SER A 16 -20.34 8.30 13.62
N ALA A 17 -19.23 9.02 13.71
CA ALA A 17 -18.27 8.94 14.79
C ALA A 17 -18.21 10.28 15.53
N GLU A 18 -17.80 10.25 16.80
CA GLU A 18 -17.57 11.47 17.60
C GLU A 18 -16.35 12.26 17.09
N GLU A 19 -15.32 11.55 16.62
CA GLU A 19 -14.12 12.11 15.99
C GLU A 19 -14.40 12.46 14.52
N THR A 20 -13.96 13.64 14.07
CA THR A 20 -14.12 14.06 12.67
C THR A 20 -13.10 13.36 11.75
N LEU A 21 -13.39 13.26 10.45
CA LEU A 21 -12.45 12.66 9.49
C LEU A 21 -11.06 13.32 9.49
N PRO A 22 -10.92 14.66 9.52
CA PRO A 22 -9.60 15.31 9.57
C PRO A 22 -8.81 14.97 10.84
N GLU A 23 -9.47 14.88 11.99
CA GLU A 23 -8.82 14.51 13.26
C GLU A 23 -8.34 13.05 13.24
N ALA A 24 -9.20 12.15 12.77
CA ALA A 24 -8.84 10.74 12.59
C ALA A 24 -7.68 10.57 11.59
N TRP A 25 -7.69 11.32 10.48
CA TRP A 25 -6.63 11.30 9.48
C TRP A 25 -5.29 11.76 10.07
N GLN A 26 -5.27 12.89 10.76
CA GLN A 26 -4.09 13.40 11.44
C GLN A 26 -3.49 12.36 12.40
N ARG A 27 -4.33 11.72 13.21
CA ARG A 27 -3.93 10.73 14.20
C ARG A 27 -3.42 9.42 13.58
N LEU A 28 -4.04 8.95 12.50
CA LEU A 28 -3.75 7.65 11.89
C LEU A 28 -2.59 7.69 10.90
N PHE A 29 -2.40 8.80 10.18
CA PHE A 29 -1.49 8.86 9.03
C PHE A 29 -0.41 9.95 9.12
N ILE A 30 -0.54 10.95 10.01
CA ILE A 30 0.41 12.08 10.08
C ILE A 30 1.23 12.09 11.37
N GLY A 31 0.62 11.83 12.53
CA GLY A 31 1.28 11.96 13.84
C GLY A 31 0.86 13.24 14.57
N PRO A 32 1.54 13.65 15.67
CA PRO A 32 3.00 13.65 15.85
C PRO A 32 3.58 12.46 16.63
N TRP A 33 2.73 11.57 17.13
CA TRP A 33 3.13 10.36 17.85
C TRP A 33 3.37 9.20 16.90
N ALA A 34 3.93 8.10 17.42
CA ALA A 34 4.04 6.86 16.65
C ALA A 34 2.66 6.45 16.10
N LEU A 35 2.59 6.23 14.79
CA LEU A 35 1.36 5.83 14.14
C LEU A 35 0.95 4.43 14.64
N PRO A 36 -0.34 4.22 14.97
CA PRO A 36 -0.79 2.93 15.50
C PRO A 36 -0.66 1.80 14.47
N ALA A 37 -0.77 2.12 13.18
CA ALA A 37 -0.56 1.21 12.07
C ALA A 37 0.12 1.99 10.93
N PRO A 38 1.47 2.05 10.90
CA PRO A 38 2.19 2.76 9.86
C PRO A 38 1.82 2.22 8.47
N PRO A 39 1.45 3.08 7.51
CA PRO A 39 0.91 2.66 6.22
C PRO A 39 1.97 2.16 5.21
N TRP A 40 3.20 1.89 5.65
CA TRP A 40 4.30 1.49 4.78
C TRP A 40 4.64 0.02 4.96
N GLY A 41 4.73 -0.73 3.85
CA GLY A 41 5.03 -2.16 3.88
C GLY A 41 6.35 -2.50 4.59
N SER A 42 7.40 -1.71 4.37
CA SER A 42 8.72 -1.87 5.00
C SER A 42 8.68 -1.87 6.52
N VAL A 43 7.80 -1.10 7.15
CA VAL A 43 7.68 -1.07 8.62
C VAL A 43 7.29 -2.43 9.21
N TRP A 44 6.56 -3.24 8.44
CA TRP A 44 6.08 -4.57 8.84
C TRP A 44 7.01 -5.69 8.39
N LEU A 45 7.65 -5.53 7.23
CA LEU A 45 8.43 -6.59 6.58
C LEU A 45 9.92 -6.53 6.92
N ASP A 46 10.47 -5.35 7.18
CA ASP A 46 11.89 -5.19 7.50
C ASP A 46 12.14 -5.30 9.00
N LYS A 47 13.22 -6.01 9.35
CA LYS A 47 13.60 -6.27 10.76
C LYS A 47 13.89 -5.00 11.55
N GLU A 48 14.23 -3.91 10.86
CA GLU A 48 14.55 -2.63 11.47
C GLU A 48 13.34 -1.68 11.54
N SER A 49 12.19 -2.06 10.97
CA SER A 49 10.97 -1.24 10.91
C SER A 49 11.23 0.18 10.38
N VAL A 50 12.13 0.31 9.39
CA VAL A 50 12.54 1.59 8.79
C VAL A 50 11.77 1.86 7.51
N LEU A 51 11.58 3.14 7.19
CA LEU A 51 11.10 3.58 5.89
C LEU A 51 12.18 3.36 4.84
N PHE A 52 11.79 2.99 3.61
CA PHE A 52 12.70 2.67 2.50
C PHE A 52 13.59 1.43 2.73
N GLY A 53 13.12 0.45 3.50
CA GLY A 53 13.87 -0.78 3.68
C GLY A 53 13.84 -1.69 2.45
N ASP A 54 14.31 -2.94 2.62
CA ASP A 54 14.58 -3.86 1.52
C ASP A 54 13.31 -4.15 0.69
N SER A 55 12.13 -4.16 1.31
CA SER A 55 10.86 -4.37 0.60
C SER A 55 10.50 -3.19 -0.32
N THR A 56 10.79 -1.95 0.07
CA THR A 56 10.55 -0.76 -0.76
C THR A 56 11.47 -0.78 -1.98
N LEU A 57 12.74 -1.15 -1.79
CA LEU A 57 13.70 -1.27 -2.89
C LEU A 57 13.35 -2.40 -3.86
N ALA A 58 12.90 -3.55 -3.35
CA ALA A 58 12.44 -4.66 -4.18
C ALA A 58 11.23 -4.26 -5.04
N LEU A 59 10.25 -3.53 -4.46
CA LEU A 59 9.11 -2.99 -5.20
C LEU A 59 9.57 -2.02 -6.30
N ARG A 60 10.45 -1.08 -5.95
CA ARG A 60 11.01 -0.11 -6.92
C ARG A 60 11.76 -0.81 -8.06
N GLN A 61 12.52 -1.85 -7.76
CA GLN A 61 13.22 -2.63 -8.77
C GLN A 61 12.23 -3.36 -9.70
N TRP A 62 11.24 -4.05 -9.14
CA TRP A 62 10.21 -4.74 -9.92
C TRP A 62 9.45 -3.76 -10.83
N MET A 63 9.10 -2.57 -10.33
CA MET A 63 8.47 -1.54 -11.14
C MET A 63 9.36 -1.11 -12.33
N ARG A 64 10.65 -0.88 -12.09
CA ARG A 64 11.61 -0.54 -13.15
C ARG A 64 11.76 -1.64 -14.19
N GLU A 65 11.83 -2.89 -13.78
CA GLU A 65 11.95 -4.06 -14.67
C GLU A 65 10.71 -4.23 -15.57
N ASN A 66 9.54 -3.82 -15.09
CA ASN A 66 8.28 -3.89 -15.83
C ASN A 66 7.89 -2.56 -16.51
N GLY A 67 8.77 -1.55 -16.50
CA GLY A 67 8.53 -0.26 -17.15
C GLY A 67 7.44 0.59 -16.48
N ILE A 68 7.17 0.36 -15.20
CA ILE A 68 6.17 1.08 -14.40
C ILE A 68 6.87 2.24 -13.70
N ALA A 69 6.33 3.46 -13.86
CA ALA A 69 6.79 4.65 -13.18
C ALA A 69 5.66 5.24 -12.33
N LEU A 70 5.99 5.66 -11.12
CA LEU A 70 5.07 6.42 -10.27
C LEU A 70 5.35 7.91 -10.45
N GLU A 71 4.34 8.67 -10.89
CA GLU A 71 4.39 10.14 -10.85
C GLU A 71 4.04 10.62 -9.44
N ALA A 72 4.97 10.43 -8.49
CA ALA A 72 4.88 10.99 -7.16
C ALA A 72 6.02 12.00 -6.95
N ASP A 73 5.75 13.08 -6.23
CA ASP A 73 6.80 13.97 -5.74
C ASP A 73 7.73 13.13 -4.85
N GLY A 74 9.02 13.06 -5.23
CA GLY A 74 9.96 11.98 -4.86
C GLY A 74 10.39 11.85 -3.39
N ASN A 75 9.60 12.36 -2.45
CA ASN A 75 9.85 12.24 -1.01
C ASN A 75 9.03 11.16 -0.30
N GLU A 76 8.01 10.58 -0.94
CA GLU A 76 7.23 9.49 -0.34
C GLU A 76 7.72 8.11 -0.82
N PRO A 77 7.89 7.13 0.09
CA PRO A 77 8.25 5.77 -0.28
C PRO A 77 7.10 5.10 -1.06
N GLU A 78 7.46 4.35 -2.10
CA GLU A 78 6.51 3.73 -3.02
C GLU A 78 5.69 2.58 -2.40
N ASP A 79 6.07 2.14 -1.20
CA ASP A 79 5.44 1.05 -0.46
C ASP A 79 4.31 1.51 0.47
N HIS A 80 3.85 2.75 0.33
CA HIS A 80 2.65 3.21 0.98
C HIS A 80 1.44 2.39 0.51
N PHE A 81 0.64 1.89 1.46
CA PHE A 81 -0.49 0.99 1.21
C PHE A 81 -1.47 1.55 0.17
N GLY A 82 -1.78 2.85 0.25
CA GLY A 82 -2.63 3.53 -0.73
C GLY A 82 -2.04 3.52 -2.14
N THR A 83 -0.72 3.67 -2.27
CA THR A 83 0.00 3.69 -3.55
C THR A 83 0.01 2.30 -4.19
N VAL A 84 0.24 1.24 -3.40
CA VAL A 84 0.17 -0.14 -3.88
C VAL A 84 -1.24 -0.50 -4.36
N LEU A 85 -2.29 -0.07 -3.65
CA LEU A 85 -3.67 -0.28 -4.09
C LEU A 85 -3.99 0.50 -5.38
N LEU A 86 -3.51 1.72 -5.52
CA LEU A 86 -3.66 2.50 -6.75
C LEU A 86 -2.97 1.80 -7.94
N LEU A 87 -1.75 1.31 -7.73
CA LEU A 87 -1.03 0.52 -8.73
C LEU A 87 -1.79 -0.76 -9.10
N ALA A 88 -2.35 -1.46 -8.11
CA ALA A 88 -3.16 -2.65 -8.34
C ALA A 88 -4.41 -2.35 -9.19
N ALA A 89 -5.11 -1.24 -8.90
CA ALA A 89 -6.25 -0.78 -9.69
C ALA A 89 -5.84 -0.46 -11.13
N TRP A 90 -4.74 0.27 -11.31
CA TRP A 90 -4.21 0.61 -12.65
C TRP A 90 -3.82 -0.65 -13.45
N LEU A 91 -3.22 -1.66 -12.83
CA LEU A 91 -2.90 -2.93 -13.48
C LEU A 91 -4.17 -3.69 -13.91
N CYS A 92 -5.24 -3.65 -13.11
CA CYS A 92 -6.53 -4.19 -13.53
C CYS A 92 -7.14 -3.42 -14.70
N GLU A 93 -7.12 -2.09 -14.66
CA GLU A 93 -7.66 -1.23 -15.74
C GLU A 93 -6.91 -1.40 -17.06
N THR A 94 -5.63 -1.74 -17.01
CA THR A 94 -4.77 -1.97 -18.18
C THR A 94 -4.66 -3.44 -18.59
N GLU A 95 -5.48 -4.31 -18.00
CA GLU A 95 -5.55 -5.76 -18.28
C GLU A 95 -4.21 -6.49 -18.08
N GLN A 96 -3.39 -6.03 -17.13
CA GLN A 96 -2.09 -6.61 -16.79
C GLN A 96 -2.22 -7.69 -15.71
N ASP A 97 -3.05 -8.71 -15.93
CA ASP A 97 -3.39 -9.73 -14.92
C ASP A 97 -2.17 -10.43 -14.29
N ALA A 98 -1.14 -10.69 -15.10
CA ALA A 98 0.10 -11.33 -14.62
C ALA A 98 0.88 -10.42 -13.66
N LEU A 99 0.96 -9.13 -13.96
CA LEU A 99 1.64 -8.15 -13.10
C LEU A 99 0.80 -7.85 -11.86
N PHE A 100 -0.52 -7.81 -11.98
CA PHE A 100 -1.43 -7.69 -10.84
C PHE A 100 -1.25 -8.84 -9.85
N ALA A 101 -1.23 -10.09 -10.34
CA ALA A 101 -0.99 -11.26 -9.52
C ALA A 101 0.40 -11.22 -8.86
N GLN A 102 1.43 -10.79 -9.59
CA GLN A 102 2.77 -10.61 -9.05
C GLN A 102 2.83 -9.51 -7.99
N LEU A 103 2.20 -8.36 -8.21
CA LEU A 103 2.16 -7.28 -7.23
C LEU A 103 1.59 -7.77 -5.89
N LEU A 104 0.44 -8.44 -5.92
CA LEU A 104 -0.21 -8.97 -4.71
C LEU A 104 0.56 -10.13 -4.05
N ALA A 105 1.27 -10.92 -4.85
CA ALA A 105 2.08 -12.03 -4.34
C ALA A 105 3.42 -11.53 -3.76
N CYS A 106 4.16 -10.69 -4.47
CA CYS A 106 5.51 -10.26 -4.14
C CYS A 106 5.55 -9.16 -3.06
N THR A 107 4.50 -8.36 -2.91
CA THR A 107 4.41 -7.39 -1.79
C THR A 107 4.11 -8.06 -0.44
N CYS A 108 3.51 -9.26 -0.44
CA CYS A 108 3.16 -9.99 0.78
C CYS A 108 4.08 -11.20 1.05
N CYS A 109 4.71 -11.76 0.02
CA CYS A 109 5.48 -12.99 0.11
C CYS A 109 6.75 -12.91 -0.73
N ARG A 110 7.88 -12.62 -0.07
CA ARG A 110 9.24 -13.06 -0.45
C ARG A 110 9.81 -12.46 -1.75
N GLY A 111 10.93 -11.75 -1.61
CA GLY A 111 11.80 -11.40 -2.73
C GLY A 111 12.30 -12.65 -3.49
N PRO A 112 12.44 -12.59 -4.83
CA PRO A 112 13.07 -13.65 -5.58
C PRO A 112 14.59 -13.52 -5.40
N GLY A 113 15.18 -14.45 -4.65
CA GLY A 113 16.63 -14.67 -4.64
C GLY A 113 17.41 -14.00 -3.51
N VAL A 114 17.49 -14.70 -2.38
CA VAL A 114 18.70 -14.70 -1.57
C VAL A 114 19.11 -16.16 -1.43
N SER A 115 20.22 -16.52 -2.09
CA SER A 115 20.97 -17.74 -1.80
C SER A 115 21.76 -17.56 -0.51
#